data_AF-A0A2V5JE94-F1
#
_entry.id   AF-A0A2V5JE94-F1
#
_cell.length_a   1.000
_cell.length_b   1.000
_cell.length_c   1.000
_cell.angle_alpha   90.00
_cell.angle_beta   90.00
_cell.angle_gamma   90.00
#
_symmetry.space_group_name_H-M   'P 1'
#
loop_
_entity.id
_entity.type
_entity.pdbx_description
1 polymer ?
#
loop_
_entity_poly.entity_id
_entity_poly.type
_entity_poly.pdbx_seq_one_letter_code
_entity_poly.pdbx_strand_id
1 'polypeptide(L)' 'MLSVTSTDITVWVISVLLALGIGGSKYAKWKTRDKLVRELAAMDPERREKLLSRMRPDLAMEARQELMRRFHIS' A
#
# COMPACT_ATOMS: atom_id res chain seq x y z
N MET A 1 -9.71 -37.89 -21.01
CA MET A 1 -8.40 -38.00 -20.33
C MET A 1 -7.67 -36.70 -20.61
N LEU A 2 -7.58 -35.80 -19.61
CA LEU A 2 -6.97 -34.46 -19.80
C LEU A 2 -5.44 -34.64 -19.88
N SER A 3 -4.88 -34.59 -21.10
CA SER A 3 -3.42 -34.50 -21.30
C SER A 3 -2.96 -33.11 -20.89
N VAL A 4 -2.70 -32.92 -19.60
CA VAL A 4 -1.95 -31.75 -19.12
C VAL A 4 -0.52 -31.92 -19.61
N THR A 5 -0.22 -31.24 -20.72
CA THR A 5 1.12 -31.28 -21.32
C THR A 5 2.06 -30.44 -20.47
N SER A 6 3.35 -30.75 -20.43
CA SER A 6 4.35 -30.01 -19.64
C SER A 6 4.33 -28.49 -19.90
N THR A 7 3.85 -28.09 -21.08
CA THR A 7 3.62 -26.69 -21.47
C THR A 7 2.51 -26.03 -20.65
N ASP A 8 1.39 -26.71 -20.40
CA ASP A 8 0.28 -26.19 -19.58
C ASP A 8 0.72 -25.87 -18.16
N ILE A 9 1.52 -26.77 -17.56
CA ILE A 9 2.06 -26.59 -16.21
C ILE A 9 2.95 -25.35 -16.16
N THR A 10 3.82 -25.19 -17.16
CA THR A 10 4.73 -24.04 -17.26
C THR A 10 3.97 -22.72 -17.37
N VAL A 11 2.94 -22.66 -18.24
CA VAL A 11 2.11 -21.47 -18.42
C VAL A 11 1.35 -21.13 -17.15
N TRP A 12 0.84 -22.13 -16.43
CA TRP A 12 0.15 -21.93 -15.16
C TRP A 12 1.08 -21.36 -14.09
N VAL A 13 2.28 -21.91 -13.93
CA VAL A 13 3.28 -21.42 -12.96
C VAL A 13 3.69 -19.98 -13.25
N ILE A 14 3.96 -19.63 -14.51
CA ILE A 14 4.32 -18.25 -14.91
C ILE A 14 3.16 -17.29 -14.63
N SER A 15 1.93 -17.70 -14.92
CA SER A 15 0.73 -16.90 -14.68
C SER A 15 0.51 -16.62 -13.19
N VAL A 16 0.69 -17.65 -12.34
CA VAL A 16 0.59 -17.51 -10.88
C VAL A 16 1.70 -16.61 -10.33
N LEU A 17 2.94 -16.77 -10.80
CA LEU A 17 4.06 -15.92 -10.39
C LEU A 17 3.86 -14.45 -10.78
N LEU A 18 3.33 -14.18 -11.98
CA LEU A 18 2.96 -12.82 -12.41
C LEU A 18 1.85 -12.24 -11.54
N ALA A 19 0.80 -13.01 -11.26
CA ALA A 19 -0.29 -12.57 -10.39
C ALA A 19 0.20 -12.25 -8.96
N LEU A 20 1.05 -13.10 -8.40
CA LEU A 20 1.67 -12.87 -7.08
C LEU A 20 2.67 -11.71 -7.10
N GLY A 21 3.43 -11.52 -8.17
CA GLY A 21 4.36 -10.39 -8.32
C GLY A 21 3.64 -9.05 -8.42
N ILE A 22 2.59 -8.98 -9.25
CA ILE A 22 1.78 -7.76 -9.43
C ILE A 22 0.95 -7.48 -8.17
N GLY A 23 0.29 -8.50 -7.61
CA GLY A 23 -0.48 -8.39 -6.38
C GLY A 23 0.40 -8.04 -5.17
N GLY A 24 1.56 -8.68 -5.05
CA GLY A 24 2.55 -8.44 -4.01
C GLY A 24 3.17 -7.05 -4.07
N SER A 25 3.44 -6.51 -5.26
CA SER A 25 3.94 -5.14 -5.44
C SER A 25 2.92 -4.09 -4.97
N LYS A 26 1.63 -4.31 -5.28
CA LYS A 26 0.53 -3.46 -4.80
C LYS A 26 0.35 -3.58 -3.29
N TYR A 27 0.44 -4.80 -2.76
CA TYR A 27 0.34 -5.08 -1.32
C TYR A 27 1.49 -4.49 -0.51
N ALA A 28 2.73 -4.59 -1.00
CA ALA A 28 3.89 -3.99 -0.37
C ALA A 28 3.76 -2.46 -0.29
N LYS A 29 3.33 -1.81 -1.38
CA LYS A 29 3.06 -0.37 -1.39
C LYS A 29 1.95 0.01 -0.41
N TRP A 30 0.87 -0.78 -0.33
CA TRP A 30 -0.23 -0.53 0.59
C TRP A 30 0.20 -0.69 2.06
N LYS A 31 1.00 -1.73 2.36
CA LYS A 31 1.56 -1.97 3.69
C LYS A 31 2.49 -0.83 4.15
N THR A 32 3.29 -0.27 3.25
CA THR A 32 4.16 0.88 3.56
C THR A 32 3.33 2.15 3.78
N ARG A 33 2.26 2.38 3.00
CA ARG A 33 1.32 3.49 3.23
C ARG A 33 0.63 3.37 4.60
N ASP A 34 0.13 2.19 4.95
CA ASP A 34 -0.56 1.98 6.22
C ASP A 34 0.38 2.19 7.42
N LYS A 35 1.63 1.71 7.33
CA LYS A 35 2.65 1.95 8.36
C LYS A 35 3.00 3.44 8.49
N LEU A 36 3.11 4.17 7.39
CA LEU A 36 3.35 5.62 7.39
C LEU A 36 2.19 6.38 8.04
N VAL A 37 0.94 6.05 7.68
CA VAL A 37 -0.25 6.67 8.28
C VAL A 37 -0.31 6.38 9.78
N ARG A 38 0.06 5.17 10.21
CA ARG A 38 0.09 4.79 11.63
C ARG A 38 1.18 5.51 12.41
N GLU A 39 2.37 5.70 11.84
CA GLU A 39 3.41 6.54 12.47
C GLU A 39 3.00 8.01 12.52
N LEU A 40 2.37 8.53 11.47
CA LEU A 40 1.83 9.89 11.44
C LEU A 40 0.72 10.10 12.49
N ALA A 41 -0.07 9.06 12.81
CA ALA A 41 -1.09 9.10 13.85
C ALA A 41 -0.52 9.06 15.27
N ALA A 42 0.60 8.35 15.45
CA ALA A 42 1.30 8.28 16.73
C ALA A 42 2.22 9.48 16.99
N MET A 43 2.46 10.32 15.98
CA MET A 43 3.35 11.48 16.07
C MET A 43 2.59 12.75 16.47
N ASP A 44 3.25 13.58 17.27
CA ASP A 44 2.76 14.86 17.79
C ASP A 44 2.22 15.77 16.65
N PRO A 45 1.05 16.41 16.81
CA PRO A 45 0.39 17.18 15.76
C PRO A 45 1.28 18.25 15.10
N GLU A 46 2.09 18.98 15.87
CA GLU A 46 2.99 20.00 15.31
C GLU A 46 4.08 19.39 14.40
N ARG A 47 4.60 18.23 14.79
CA ARG A 47 5.63 17.51 14.03
C ARG A 47 5.04 16.85 12.78
N ARG A 48 3.80 16.33 12.90
CA ARG A 48 2.99 15.80 11.80
C ARG A 48 2.77 16.87 10.73
N GLU A 49 2.41 18.08 11.13
CA GLU A 49 2.12 19.17 10.21
C GLU A 49 3.36 19.66 9.46
N LYS A 50 4.52 19.71 10.13
CA LYS A 50 5.80 20.06 9.52
C LYS A 50 6.28 19.02 8.49
N LEU A 51 6.01 17.73 8.74
CA LEU A 51 6.30 16.66 7.77
C LEU A 51 5.30 16.66 6.61
N LEU A 52 4.01 16.85 6.88
CA LEU A 52 2.96 16.97 5.86
C LEU A 52 3.20 18.16 4.93
N SER A 53 3.61 19.31 5.48
CA SER A 53 3.96 20.51 4.69
C SER A 53 5.19 20.29 3.80
N ARG A 54 6.03 19.30 4.09
CA ARG A 54 7.22 18.95 3.29
C ARG A 54 6.91 17.87 2.24
N MET A 55 5.78 17.18 2.38
CA MET A 55 5.31 16.17 1.45
C MET A 55 4.51 16.81 0.31
N ARG A 56 4.36 16.08 -0.80
CA ARG A 56 3.52 16.52 -1.91
C ARG A 56 2.09 16.78 -1.41
N PRO A 57 1.46 17.90 -1.82
CA PRO A 57 0.19 18.36 -1.28
C PRO A 57 -0.94 17.33 -1.41
N ASP A 58 -0.95 16.54 -2.50
CA ASP A 58 -1.94 15.47 -2.71
C ASP A 58 -1.88 14.40 -1.60
N LEU A 59 -0.68 13.91 -1.29
CA LEU A 59 -0.46 12.87 -0.30
C LEU A 59 -0.68 13.38 1.13
N ALA A 60 -0.33 14.64 1.37
CA ALA A 60 -0.54 15.27 2.66
C ALA A 60 -2.03 15.43 2.98
N MET A 61 -2.83 15.78 1.97
CA MET A 61 -4.28 15.92 2.12
C MET A 61 -4.94 14.55 2.32
N GLU A 62 -4.54 13.53 1.57
CA GLU A 62 -5.05 12.15 1.73
C GLU A 62 -4.71 11.58 3.12
N ALA A 63 -3.50 11.82 3.61
CA ALA A 63 -3.08 11.42 4.95
C ALA A 63 -3.85 12.15 6.05
N ARG A 64 -4.07 13.47 5.92
CA ARG A 64 -4.92 14.25 6.83
C ARG A 64 -6.35 13.72 6.87
N GLN A 65 -6.93 13.41 5.70
CA GLN A 65 -8.28 12.87 5.59
C GLN A 65 -8.40 11.49 6.24
N GLU A 66 -7.42 10.60 6.02
CA GLU A 66 -7.38 9.26 6.63
C GLU A 66 -7.20 9.34 8.15
N LEU A 67 -6.39 10.29 8.64
CA LEU A 67 -6.21 10.59 10.08
C LEU A 67 -7.49 11.12 10.72
N MET A 68 -8.18 12.04 10.06
CA MET A 68 -9.46 12.57 10.52
C MET A 68 -10.53 11.48 10.56
N ARG A 69 -10.55 10.60 9.55
CA ARG A 69 -11.55 9.53 9.41
C ARG A 69 -11.34 8.35 10.36
N ARG A 70 -10.10 7.95 10.62
CA ARG A 70 -9.79 6.80 11.50
C ARG A 70 -9.56 7.18 12.95
N PHE A 71 -9.04 8.38 13.22
CA PHE A 71 -8.62 8.78 14.57
C PHE A 71 -9.37 10.01 15.11
N HIS A 72 -10.21 10.70 14.33
CA HIS A 72 -10.87 11.97 14.71
C HIS A 72 -9.90 13.07 15.16
N ILE A 73 -8.65 13.03 14.69
CA ILE A 73 -7.63 14.02 15.06
C ILE A 73 -7.61 15.12 14.00
N SER A 74 -8.02 16.34 14.40
CA SER A 74 -7.89 17.58 13.61
C SER A 74 -6.44 17.92 13.30
#